data_AF-A0A9D0VGB5-F1
#
_entry.id   AF-A0A9D0VGB5-F1
#
_cell.length_a   1.000
_cell.length_b   1.000
_cell.length_c   1.000
_cell.angle_alpha   90.00
_cell.angle_beta   90.00
_cell.angle_gamma   90.00
#
_symmetry.space_group_name_H-M   'P 1'
#
loop_
_entity.id
_entity.type
_entity.pdbx_description
1 polymer ?
#
loop_
_entity_poly.entity_id
_entity_poly.type
_entity_poly.pdbx_seq_one_letter_code
_entity_poly.pdbx_strand_id
1 'polypeptide(L)'
;MMRKTTATVAAMLAMTTFADTALAWKHTNQVWLPEDWPLTVRVADDGAENTIAACEASGGESGCCEETVPAGSCITTAELGFTAWEDAQCAEFEVDVLNGIDNPDEVAPNIGALSTNRLNYITFNDPENQIAETGTLAVTFTSATGQAFVLDGTTYSHSFDSDIVFNDNVEFIDDDTLATGGQCGGRTNIRGVMTHEIGHLLGMGHACEDPGKGGEPCTDPKLQNATMNWSEGPCNRGAIDINEDDIEGFTALYGPFATFACSHQVSDDQVVGIVPFDLNCVVVSDYLNEVTGASWNFGDGGTSDQLAATHTYDTPGNYTIQVTVSGDRAACGPDGWQNNYRKVGYVRACGVPDAEFVVTQLDGLQYQMLNESNVSVYGCISDIQWDVYAGESTNGTPIMDPIKAWEPIIDFPEAGTYTVVMSLGGIAGTGGAKATFEVSRSGSDRPACNTGAPAGGALGLLVLGGLLTIRRRR
;
A
#
# COMPACT_ATOMS: atom_id res chain seq x y z
N MET A 1 52.10 -30.82 -11.35
CA MET A 1 51.35 -29.90 -12.23
C MET A 1 49.99 -30.55 -12.51
N MET A 2 48.97 -30.25 -11.71
CA MET A 2 47.56 -30.55 -12.00
C MET A 2 46.75 -29.71 -11.01
N ARG A 3 46.16 -28.62 -11.52
CA ARG A 3 45.31 -27.69 -10.77
C ARG A 3 43.91 -28.27 -10.71
N LYS A 4 43.36 -28.34 -9.50
CA LYS A 4 41.91 -28.44 -9.28
C LYS A 4 41.28 -27.11 -9.68
N THR A 5 40.37 -27.14 -10.63
CA THR A 5 39.49 -26.03 -11.00
C THR A 5 38.36 -25.95 -10.00
N THR A 6 38.31 -24.85 -9.26
CA THR A 6 37.20 -24.41 -8.42
C THR A 6 36.06 -23.96 -9.35
N ALA A 7 34.90 -24.60 -9.26
CA ALA A 7 33.68 -24.10 -9.87
C ALA A 7 33.09 -23.03 -8.95
N THR A 8 33.18 -21.78 -9.38
CA THR A 8 32.46 -20.66 -8.78
C THR A 8 31.00 -20.77 -9.23
N VAL A 9 30.10 -21.16 -8.33
CA VAL A 9 28.66 -21.00 -8.56
C VAL A 9 28.38 -19.51 -8.42
N ALA A 10 28.28 -18.82 -9.55
CA ALA A 10 27.68 -17.51 -9.61
C ALA A 10 26.19 -17.71 -9.32
N ALA A 11 25.75 -17.40 -8.11
CA ALA A 11 24.35 -17.14 -7.83
C ALA A 11 23.94 -15.95 -8.70
N MET A 12 23.29 -16.25 -9.82
CA MET A 12 22.64 -15.27 -10.66
C MET A 12 21.49 -14.73 -9.82
N LEU A 13 21.75 -13.62 -9.11
CA LEU A 13 20.74 -12.82 -8.47
C LEU A 13 19.86 -12.28 -9.60
N ALA A 14 18.83 -13.04 -9.95
CA ALA A 14 17.70 -12.48 -10.67
C ALA A 14 17.08 -11.47 -9.72
N MET A 15 17.52 -10.22 -9.82
CA MET A 15 16.72 -9.09 -9.37
C MET A 15 15.48 -9.05 -10.29
N THR A 16 14.52 -9.93 -10.00
CA THR A 16 13.13 -9.64 -10.33
C THR A 16 12.76 -8.46 -9.45
N THR A 17 12.79 -7.28 -10.04
CA THR A 17 12.11 -6.12 -9.49
C THR A 17 10.63 -6.46 -9.45
N PHE A 18 10.13 -6.94 -8.31
CA PHE A 18 8.70 -6.81 -8.02
C PHE A 18 8.48 -5.31 -7.81
N ALA A 19 7.86 -4.70 -8.81
CA ALA A 19 7.49 -3.30 -8.81
C ALA A 19 6.16 -3.14 -8.06
N ASP A 20 6.15 -2.37 -6.96
CA ASP A 20 5.00 -1.59 -6.50
C ASP A 20 3.64 -2.29 -6.30
N THR A 21 3.58 -3.62 -6.16
CA THR A 21 2.31 -4.39 -6.12
C THR A 21 1.40 -4.08 -4.91
N ALA A 22 1.89 -3.36 -3.90
CA ALA A 22 1.08 -2.93 -2.75
C ALA A 22 0.18 -1.70 -3.03
N LEU A 23 0.22 -1.10 -4.22
CA LEU A 23 -0.42 0.20 -4.48
C LEU A 23 -1.62 0.18 -5.43
N ALA A 24 -2.01 -0.98 -5.95
CA ALA A 24 -2.92 -0.99 -7.11
C ALA A 24 -4.39 -1.27 -6.82
N TRP A 25 -4.78 -1.74 -5.62
CA TRP A 25 -6.12 -2.31 -5.46
C TRP A 25 -6.95 -1.60 -4.42
N LYS A 26 -8.21 -1.38 -4.76
CA LYS A 26 -9.25 -1.02 -3.81
C LYS A 26 -10.10 -2.25 -3.59
N HIS A 27 -10.41 -2.55 -2.34
CA HIS A 27 -11.42 -3.55 -1.99
C HIS A 27 -12.69 -2.81 -1.60
N THR A 28 -13.85 -3.44 -1.83
CA THR A 28 -15.13 -2.92 -1.32
C THR A 28 -15.21 -3.02 0.21
N ASN A 29 -14.21 -3.65 0.85
CA ASN A 29 -14.21 -4.08 2.25
C ASN A 29 -15.36 -5.04 2.57
N GLN A 30 -15.86 -5.74 1.56
CA GLN A 30 -16.86 -6.80 1.68
C GLN A 30 -16.29 -8.06 1.05
N VAL A 31 -16.32 -9.17 1.77
CA VAL A 31 -15.70 -10.43 1.35
C VAL A 31 -16.57 -11.62 1.69
N TRP A 32 -16.53 -12.64 0.84
CA TRP A 32 -17.10 -13.95 1.14
C TRP A 32 -16.18 -14.74 2.07
N LEU A 33 -16.71 -15.66 2.86
CA LEU A 33 -15.87 -16.54 3.66
C LEU A 33 -15.59 -17.85 2.91
N PRO A 34 -14.39 -18.45 3.04
CA PRO A 34 -14.07 -19.77 2.48
C PRO A 34 -15.07 -20.90 2.81
N GLU A 35 -15.81 -20.79 3.92
CA GLU A 35 -16.89 -21.75 4.24
C GLU A 35 -18.19 -21.57 3.44
N ASP A 36 -18.39 -20.46 2.74
CA ASP A 36 -19.61 -20.21 1.95
C ASP A 36 -19.53 -20.83 0.54
N TRP A 37 -18.37 -21.38 0.16
CA TRP A 37 -18.12 -21.95 -1.15
C TRP A 37 -18.65 -23.40 -1.27
N PRO A 38 -19.22 -23.82 -2.42
CA PRO A 38 -19.41 -23.02 -3.63
C PRO A 38 -20.54 -21.99 -3.49
N LEU A 39 -20.34 -20.80 -4.05
CA LEU A 39 -21.41 -19.81 -4.16
C LEU A 39 -22.39 -20.27 -5.23
N THR A 40 -23.69 -20.24 -4.94
CA THR A 40 -24.72 -20.48 -5.97
C THR A 40 -25.13 -19.16 -6.62
N VAL A 41 -25.06 -19.08 -7.95
CA VAL A 41 -25.46 -17.91 -8.73
C VAL A 41 -26.45 -18.33 -9.81
N ARG A 42 -27.58 -17.61 -9.91
CA ARG A 42 -28.64 -17.92 -10.88
C ARG A 42 -28.74 -16.88 -11.95
N VAL A 43 -28.82 -17.32 -13.20
CA VAL A 43 -28.86 -16.44 -14.37
C VAL A 43 -30.26 -16.45 -14.97
N ALA A 44 -30.82 -15.26 -15.24
CA ALA A 44 -32.03 -15.10 -16.04
C ALA A 44 -31.76 -15.40 -17.53
N ASP A 45 -31.59 -16.68 -17.88
CA ASP A 45 -31.45 -17.16 -19.26
C ASP A 45 -32.55 -18.19 -19.57
N ASP A 46 -33.15 -18.13 -20.76
CA ASP A 46 -34.37 -18.88 -21.10
C ASP A 46 -34.09 -20.18 -21.88
N GLY A 47 -32.85 -20.43 -22.30
CA GLY A 47 -32.33 -21.73 -22.75
C GLY A 47 -33.01 -22.43 -23.94
N ALA A 48 -34.06 -21.90 -24.59
CA ALA A 48 -34.67 -22.49 -25.80
C ALA A 48 -35.58 -21.55 -26.61
N GLU A 49 -35.42 -21.55 -27.94
CA GLU A 49 -36.11 -20.74 -28.98
C GLU A 49 -37.66 -20.73 -29.02
N ASN A 50 -38.42 -21.39 -28.13
CA ASN A 50 -39.89 -21.41 -28.25
C ASN A 50 -40.70 -21.77 -26.98
N THR A 51 -40.41 -21.12 -25.84
CA THR A 51 -41.43 -20.92 -24.78
C THR A 51 -41.48 -19.47 -24.30
N ILE A 52 -41.73 -18.59 -25.27
CA ILE A 52 -42.16 -17.18 -25.12
C ILE A 52 -43.50 -17.01 -24.38
N ALA A 53 -44.29 -18.08 -24.19
CA ALA A 53 -45.64 -17.94 -23.61
C ALA A 53 -45.66 -17.36 -22.18
N ALA A 54 -44.52 -17.30 -21.47
CA ALA A 54 -44.38 -16.66 -20.16
C ALA A 54 -43.75 -15.25 -20.19
N CYS A 55 -42.85 -14.90 -21.14
CA CYS A 55 -42.45 -13.49 -21.34
C CYS A 55 -43.68 -12.66 -21.82
N GLU A 56 -44.70 -13.29 -22.45
CA GLU A 56 -45.95 -12.63 -22.90
C GLU A 56 -47.13 -12.65 -21.89
N ALA A 57 -47.11 -13.46 -20.82
CA ALA A 57 -48.25 -13.60 -19.91
C ALA A 57 -48.21 -12.68 -18.66
N SER A 58 -47.07 -12.03 -18.37
CA SER A 58 -46.82 -11.23 -17.16
C SER A 58 -47.05 -9.72 -17.28
N GLY A 59 -47.39 -9.16 -18.45
CA GLY A 59 -47.77 -7.74 -18.51
C GLY A 59 -46.63 -6.73 -18.38
N GLY A 60 -45.42 -7.06 -18.82
CA GLY A 60 -44.41 -6.05 -19.23
C GLY A 60 -43.15 -5.90 -18.38
N GLU A 61 -42.78 -6.89 -17.56
CA GLU A 61 -41.53 -6.90 -16.77
C GLU A 61 -40.58 -7.95 -17.38
N SER A 62 -39.57 -7.47 -18.10
CA SER A 62 -38.71 -8.17 -19.06
C SER A 62 -37.47 -8.81 -18.41
N GLY A 63 -37.38 -10.14 -18.43
CA GLY A 63 -36.22 -10.92 -17.98
C GLY A 63 -35.83 -11.99 -19.00
N CYS A 64 -35.66 -11.58 -20.27
CA CYS A 64 -35.23 -12.42 -21.39
C CYS A 64 -33.79 -11.93 -21.76
N CYS A 65 -32.78 -12.82 -21.85
CA CYS A 65 -31.44 -12.48 -22.38
C CYS A 65 -31.62 -11.66 -23.67
N GLU A 66 -30.97 -10.50 -23.81
CA GLU A 66 -31.30 -9.44 -24.78
C GLU A 66 -31.65 -9.94 -26.19
N GLU A 67 -32.52 -9.23 -26.92
CA GLU A 67 -32.85 -9.53 -28.33
C GLU A 67 -31.61 -9.64 -29.25
N THR A 68 -30.47 -9.11 -28.84
CA THR A 68 -29.20 -9.07 -29.56
C THR A 68 -28.28 -10.26 -29.29
N VAL A 69 -28.57 -11.08 -28.27
CA VAL A 69 -27.74 -12.20 -27.80
C VAL A 69 -28.54 -13.52 -27.89
N PRO A 70 -27.99 -14.61 -28.47
CA PRO A 70 -28.73 -15.86 -28.59
C PRO A 70 -29.10 -16.48 -27.23
N ALA A 71 -30.27 -17.12 -27.13
CA ALA A 71 -30.69 -17.89 -25.96
C ALA A 71 -29.63 -18.92 -25.53
N GLY A 72 -29.39 -19.04 -24.21
CA GLY A 72 -28.32 -19.87 -23.65
C GLY A 72 -26.94 -19.21 -23.64
N SER A 73 -26.75 -18.05 -24.26
CA SER A 73 -25.43 -17.38 -24.26
C SER A 73 -25.17 -16.59 -22.99
N CYS A 74 -26.21 -16.19 -22.25
CA CYS A 74 -26.06 -15.42 -21.02
C CYS A 74 -25.51 -16.31 -19.88
N ILE A 75 -26.02 -17.54 -19.75
CA ILE A 75 -25.47 -18.52 -18.80
C ILE A 75 -24.03 -18.90 -19.17
N THR A 76 -23.76 -19.18 -20.44
CA THR A 76 -22.39 -19.47 -20.90
C THR A 76 -21.45 -18.30 -20.69
N THR A 77 -21.92 -17.05 -20.86
CA THR A 77 -21.13 -15.86 -20.56
C THR A 77 -20.79 -15.76 -19.07
N ALA A 78 -21.76 -16.05 -18.19
CA ALA A 78 -21.52 -16.08 -16.75
C ALA A 78 -20.52 -17.18 -16.37
N GLU A 79 -20.68 -18.40 -16.89
CA GLU A 79 -19.73 -19.51 -16.70
C GLU A 79 -18.31 -19.09 -17.12
N LEU A 80 -18.15 -18.54 -18.33
CA LEU A 80 -16.84 -18.10 -18.83
C LEU A 80 -16.25 -16.93 -18.03
N GLY A 81 -17.10 -16.02 -17.54
CA GLY A 81 -16.68 -14.93 -16.66
C GLY A 81 -16.16 -15.45 -15.33
N PHE A 82 -16.88 -16.38 -14.70
CA PHE A 82 -16.45 -17.01 -13.46
C PHE A 82 -15.21 -17.90 -13.64
N THR A 83 -15.10 -18.63 -14.75
CA THR A 83 -13.88 -19.38 -15.09
C THR A 83 -12.66 -18.47 -15.19
N ALA A 84 -12.81 -17.23 -15.69
CA ALA A 84 -11.70 -16.28 -15.70
C ALA A 84 -11.18 -15.98 -14.27
N TRP A 85 -12.06 -15.98 -13.26
CA TRP A 85 -11.68 -15.81 -11.85
C TRP A 85 -11.22 -17.11 -11.17
N GLU A 86 -11.72 -18.28 -11.60
CA GLU A 86 -11.19 -19.59 -11.16
C GLU A 86 -9.72 -19.78 -11.58
N ASP A 87 -9.31 -19.17 -12.69
CA ASP A 87 -7.93 -19.17 -13.16
C ASP A 87 -6.99 -18.29 -12.31
N ALA A 88 -7.52 -17.49 -11.36
CA ALA A 88 -6.72 -16.83 -10.34
C ALA A 88 -6.15 -17.87 -9.37
N GLN A 89 -4.99 -18.42 -9.76
CA GLN A 89 -4.31 -19.47 -9.04
C GLN A 89 -4.18 -19.13 -7.55
N CYS A 90 -4.34 -20.15 -6.70
CA CYS A 90 -4.07 -20.09 -5.27
C CYS A 90 -5.18 -19.57 -4.35
N ALA A 91 -6.26 -18.99 -4.88
CA ALA A 91 -7.49 -18.77 -4.12
C ALA A 91 -8.45 -19.97 -4.27
N GLU A 92 -9.04 -20.46 -3.18
CA GLU A 92 -10.12 -21.44 -3.27
C GLU A 92 -11.42 -20.69 -3.60
N PHE A 93 -11.81 -20.77 -4.87
CA PHE A 93 -13.00 -20.15 -5.46
C PHE A 93 -13.78 -21.22 -6.20
N GLU A 94 -15.07 -21.36 -5.91
CA GLU A 94 -15.96 -22.32 -6.57
C GLU A 94 -17.37 -21.72 -6.71
N VAL A 95 -17.95 -21.79 -7.90
CA VAL A 95 -19.27 -21.22 -8.13
C VAL A 95 -20.14 -22.16 -8.94
N ASP A 96 -21.36 -22.37 -8.44
CA ASP A 96 -22.39 -23.11 -9.14
C ASP A 96 -23.27 -22.12 -9.92
N VAL A 97 -23.07 -22.05 -11.24
CA VAL A 97 -23.89 -21.24 -12.15
C VAL A 97 -25.10 -22.06 -12.60
N LEU A 98 -26.30 -21.58 -12.28
CA LEU A 98 -27.55 -22.27 -12.56
C LEU A 98 -28.44 -21.49 -13.52
N ASN A 99 -29.08 -22.21 -14.44
CA ASN A 99 -30.03 -21.62 -15.37
C ASN A 99 -31.39 -21.35 -14.70
N GLY A 100 -31.90 -20.15 -14.90
CA GLY A 100 -33.23 -19.75 -14.50
C GLY A 100 -33.33 -19.30 -13.05
N ILE A 101 -34.38 -18.51 -12.81
CA ILE A 101 -34.71 -17.95 -11.52
C ILE A 101 -35.87 -18.74 -10.92
N ASP A 102 -35.69 -19.22 -9.68
CA ASP A 102 -36.70 -20.03 -8.98
C ASP A 102 -37.94 -19.22 -8.58
N ASN A 103 -37.76 -17.95 -8.19
CA ASN A 103 -38.84 -17.05 -7.83
C ASN A 103 -38.56 -15.63 -8.37
N PRO A 104 -39.34 -15.12 -9.36
CA PRO A 104 -39.14 -13.78 -9.91
C PRO A 104 -39.33 -12.67 -8.88
N ASP A 105 -40.12 -12.90 -7.82
CA ASP A 105 -40.34 -11.93 -6.74
C ASP A 105 -39.11 -11.80 -5.80
N GLU A 106 -38.14 -12.72 -5.87
CA GLU A 106 -36.89 -12.71 -5.11
C GLU A 106 -35.74 -12.04 -5.87
N VAL A 107 -35.96 -11.64 -7.12
CA VAL A 107 -34.97 -11.04 -8.03
C VAL A 107 -34.80 -9.54 -7.79
N ALA A 108 -35.62 -8.97 -6.90
CA ALA A 108 -35.48 -7.59 -6.50
C ALA A 108 -34.06 -7.37 -5.94
N PRO A 109 -33.29 -6.43 -6.50
CA PRO A 109 -31.92 -6.16 -6.12
C PRO A 109 -31.86 -5.75 -4.65
N ASN A 110 -30.69 -5.89 -4.04
CA ASN A 110 -30.40 -5.41 -2.69
C ASN A 110 -30.41 -3.87 -2.52
N ILE A 111 -31.41 -3.14 -3.03
CA ILE A 111 -31.59 -1.69 -2.83
C ILE A 111 -32.54 -1.46 -1.65
N GLY A 112 -31.97 -1.19 -0.48
CA GLY A 112 -32.74 -0.73 0.68
C GLY A 112 -33.54 -1.83 1.38
N ALA A 113 -32.86 -2.71 2.12
CA ALA A 113 -33.39 -3.50 3.24
C ALA A 113 -34.60 -4.42 2.99
N LEU A 114 -35.02 -4.68 1.74
CA LEU A 114 -36.25 -5.45 1.47
C LEU A 114 -36.07 -6.76 0.68
N SER A 115 -34.89 -7.05 0.13
CA SER A 115 -34.48 -8.42 -0.17
C SER A 115 -33.16 -8.67 0.54
N THR A 116 -33.13 -9.72 1.34
CA THR A 116 -31.92 -10.31 1.96
C THR A 116 -32.14 -11.83 1.88
N ASN A 117 -32.52 -12.29 0.68
CA ASN A 117 -32.91 -13.67 0.44
C ASN A 117 -31.69 -14.60 0.55
N ARG A 118 -30.47 -14.03 0.58
CA ARG A 118 -29.20 -14.74 0.63
C ARG A 118 -28.96 -15.56 -0.64
N LEU A 119 -29.44 -15.05 -1.78
CA LEU A 119 -29.36 -15.69 -3.09
C LEU A 119 -28.75 -14.71 -4.08
N ASN A 120 -27.77 -15.17 -4.86
CA ASN A 120 -27.10 -14.34 -5.84
C ASN A 120 -27.78 -14.48 -7.21
N TYR A 121 -28.21 -13.36 -7.80
CA TYR A 121 -28.82 -13.34 -9.12
C TYR A 121 -28.04 -12.53 -10.14
N ILE A 122 -28.12 -12.96 -11.40
CA ILE A 122 -27.68 -12.20 -12.57
C ILE A 122 -28.91 -11.93 -13.44
N THR A 123 -29.18 -10.65 -13.66
CA THR A 123 -30.40 -10.17 -14.32
C THR A 123 -30.09 -9.22 -15.45
N PHE A 124 -30.93 -9.24 -16.50
CA PHE A 124 -30.77 -8.43 -17.71
C PHE A 124 -31.97 -7.52 -17.91
N ASN A 125 -31.76 -6.43 -18.65
CA ASN A 125 -32.76 -5.41 -18.94
C ASN A 125 -33.34 -4.73 -17.69
N ASP A 126 -32.53 -4.57 -16.64
CA ASP A 126 -32.85 -3.80 -15.42
C ASP A 126 -34.36 -3.75 -15.10
N PRO A 127 -34.99 -4.90 -14.77
CA PRO A 127 -36.44 -5.05 -14.81
C PRO A 127 -37.20 -4.12 -13.85
N GLU A 128 -36.49 -3.60 -12.83
CA GLU A 128 -37.03 -2.67 -11.83
C GLU A 128 -36.58 -1.20 -12.06
N ASN A 129 -35.89 -0.92 -13.18
CA ASN A 129 -35.40 0.41 -13.58
C ASN A 129 -34.56 1.07 -12.46
N GLN A 130 -33.55 0.34 -12.01
CA GLN A 130 -32.66 0.62 -10.89
C GLN A 130 -31.45 1.46 -11.31
N ILE A 131 -30.97 1.26 -12.53
CA ILE A 131 -29.81 1.93 -13.11
C ILE A 131 -30.30 3.19 -13.82
N ALA A 132 -30.38 4.28 -13.06
CA ALA A 132 -30.90 5.56 -13.58
C ALA A 132 -29.94 6.30 -14.53
N GLU A 133 -28.68 5.88 -14.64
CA GLU A 133 -27.64 6.57 -15.41
C GLU A 133 -27.43 5.95 -16.80
N THR A 134 -27.55 6.76 -17.84
CA THR A 134 -27.43 6.35 -19.26
C THR A 134 -26.02 5.90 -19.69
N GLY A 135 -25.07 5.82 -18.76
CA GLY A 135 -23.67 5.48 -19.04
C GLY A 135 -23.11 4.39 -18.12
N THR A 136 -23.97 3.73 -17.35
CA THR A 136 -23.63 2.61 -16.47
C THR A 136 -24.11 1.34 -17.15
N LEU A 137 -23.20 0.39 -17.38
CA LEU A 137 -23.49 -0.79 -18.19
C LEU A 137 -24.14 -1.90 -17.37
N ALA A 138 -23.63 -2.09 -16.18
CA ALA A 138 -24.16 -2.98 -15.16
C ALA A 138 -23.76 -2.42 -13.79
N VAL A 139 -24.37 -2.95 -12.73
CA VAL A 139 -24.00 -2.67 -11.35
C VAL A 139 -24.10 -3.96 -10.55
N THR A 140 -23.12 -4.15 -9.67
CA THR A 140 -23.17 -5.18 -8.64
C THR A 140 -23.63 -4.59 -7.31
N PHE A 141 -24.67 -5.19 -6.72
CA PHE A 141 -25.21 -4.82 -5.43
C PHE A 141 -24.91 -5.89 -4.39
N THR A 142 -23.98 -5.60 -3.47
CA THR A 142 -23.54 -6.55 -2.44
C THR A 142 -24.02 -6.13 -1.04
N SER A 143 -24.58 -7.09 -0.31
CA SER A 143 -25.00 -6.94 1.08
C SER A 143 -24.11 -7.71 2.06
N ALA A 144 -23.87 -7.12 3.23
CA ALA A 144 -23.03 -7.69 4.28
C ALA A 144 -23.79 -7.91 5.60
N THR A 145 -23.43 -8.95 6.35
CA THR A 145 -24.13 -9.44 7.56
C THR A 145 -24.01 -8.49 8.76
N GLY A 146 -23.19 -7.44 8.63
CA GLY A 146 -22.77 -6.57 9.71
C GLY A 146 -21.71 -7.19 10.64
N GLN A 147 -21.38 -8.48 10.45
CA GLN A 147 -20.19 -9.08 11.06
C GLN A 147 -18.96 -8.60 10.30
N ALA A 148 -17.92 -8.20 11.03
CA ALA A 148 -16.68 -7.74 10.47
C ALA A 148 -15.48 -8.34 11.19
N PHE A 149 -14.39 -8.51 10.46
CA PHE A 149 -13.09 -8.91 10.97
C PHE A 149 -12.02 -7.93 10.49
N VAL A 150 -10.87 -7.93 11.15
CA VAL A 150 -9.73 -7.08 10.77
C VAL A 150 -8.63 -7.98 10.23
N LEU A 151 -8.20 -7.71 9.00
CA LEU A 151 -7.06 -8.34 8.36
C LEU A 151 -6.08 -7.23 7.96
N ASP A 152 -4.85 -7.32 8.47
CA ASP A 152 -3.78 -6.33 8.23
C ASP A 152 -4.19 -4.85 8.42
N GLY A 153 -4.96 -4.58 9.48
CA GLY A 153 -5.42 -3.22 9.81
C GLY A 153 -6.59 -2.72 8.97
N THR A 154 -7.09 -3.55 8.04
CA THR A 154 -8.29 -3.27 7.24
C THR A 154 -9.48 -4.03 7.79
N THR A 155 -10.60 -3.33 8.00
CA THR A 155 -11.85 -3.94 8.46
C THR A 155 -12.65 -4.45 7.27
N TYR A 156 -12.86 -5.75 7.20
CA TYR A 156 -13.70 -6.41 6.19
C TYR A 156 -15.03 -6.83 6.80
N SER A 157 -16.11 -6.59 6.07
CA SER A 157 -17.45 -7.08 6.41
C SER A 157 -17.76 -8.37 5.65
N HIS A 158 -18.42 -9.31 6.29
CA HIS A 158 -18.78 -10.58 5.67
C HIS A 158 -20.01 -10.40 4.75
N SER A 159 -19.83 -10.65 3.46
CA SER A 159 -20.90 -10.68 2.44
C SER A 159 -21.83 -11.88 2.64
N PHE A 160 -23.11 -11.74 2.30
CA PHE A 160 -24.03 -12.89 2.31
C PHE A 160 -24.96 -12.97 1.10
N ASP A 161 -24.93 -11.94 0.24
CA ASP A 161 -25.86 -11.76 -0.87
C ASP A 161 -25.25 -10.74 -1.84
N SER A 162 -25.26 -11.05 -3.15
CA SER A 162 -24.77 -10.16 -4.20
C SER A 162 -25.48 -10.39 -5.52
N ASP A 163 -26.04 -9.34 -6.09
CA ASP A 163 -26.74 -9.37 -7.37
C ASP A 163 -25.99 -8.56 -8.43
N ILE A 164 -26.02 -9.04 -9.67
CA ILE A 164 -25.53 -8.31 -10.85
C ILE A 164 -26.73 -7.95 -11.73
N VAL A 165 -26.85 -6.66 -12.02
CA VAL A 165 -27.94 -6.11 -12.84
C VAL A 165 -27.35 -5.40 -14.05
N PHE A 166 -27.74 -5.85 -15.24
CA PHE A 166 -27.37 -5.21 -16.51
C PHE A 166 -28.41 -4.18 -16.93
N ASN A 167 -27.96 -3.02 -17.42
CA ASN A 167 -28.80 -1.89 -17.82
C ASN A 167 -29.60 -2.21 -19.10
N ASP A 168 -30.88 -1.83 -19.11
CA ASP A 168 -31.80 -2.00 -20.25
C ASP A 168 -31.56 -1.02 -21.41
N ASN A 169 -30.77 0.04 -21.18
CA ASN A 169 -30.45 1.07 -22.17
C ASN A 169 -29.13 0.82 -22.92
N VAL A 170 -28.56 -0.39 -22.79
CA VAL A 170 -27.29 -0.76 -23.40
C VAL A 170 -27.54 -1.90 -24.37
N GLU A 171 -26.88 -1.85 -25.53
CA GLU A 171 -26.88 -2.99 -26.45
C GLU A 171 -25.59 -3.78 -26.26
N PHE A 172 -25.72 -5.06 -25.91
CA PHE A 172 -24.58 -5.96 -25.80
C PHE A 172 -24.32 -6.77 -27.08
N ILE A 173 -23.14 -7.38 -27.11
CA ILE A 173 -22.71 -8.32 -28.14
C ILE A 173 -21.85 -9.42 -27.51
N ASP A 174 -22.08 -10.66 -27.92
CA ASP A 174 -21.29 -11.82 -27.49
C ASP A 174 -19.91 -11.92 -28.19
N ASP A 175 -19.03 -12.71 -27.59
CA ASP A 175 -17.65 -12.92 -28.04
C ASP A 175 -17.56 -13.54 -29.43
N ASP A 176 -18.41 -14.53 -29.74
CA ASP A 176 -18.39 -15.27 -31.00
C ASP A 176 -18.81 -14.37 -32.18
N THR A 177 -19.83 -13.56 -31.97
CA THR A 177 -20.34 -12.57 -32.91
C THR A 177 -19.31 -11.46 -33.16
N LEU A 178 -18.58 -11.04 -32.12
CA LEU A 178 -17.43 -10.17 -32.31
C LEU A 178 -16.34 -10.87 -33.13
N ALA A 179 -15.94 -12.10 -32.75
CA ALA A 179 -14.81 -12.84 -33.33
C ALA A 179 -14.90 -13.05 -34.84
N THR A 180 -16.11 -13.17 -35.38
CA THR A 180 -16.36 -13.39 -36.82
C THR A 180 -16.18 -12.14 -37.70
N GLY A 181 -15.76 -11.00 -37.14
CA GLY A 181 -15.38 -9.79 -37.89
C GLY A 181 -16.54 -8.82 -38.16
N GLY A 182 -17.64 -8.94 -37.43
CA GLY A 182 -18.73 -7.97 -37.45
C GLY A 182 -18.26 -6.58 -36.99
N GLN A 183 -18.78 -5.52 -37.61
CA GLN A 183 -18.72 -4.20 -36.98
C GLN A 183 -19.59 -4.27 -35.72
N CYS A 184 -18.97 -4.15 -34.55
CA CYS A 184 -19.63 -4.09 -33.25
C CYS A 184 -20.69 -2.97 -33.15
N GLY A 185 -20.66 -1.96 -34.05
CA GLY A 185 -21.72 -0.96 -34.16
C GLY A 185 -21.82 0.00 -32.97
N GLY A 186 -20.83 0.02 -32.08
CA GLY A 186 -20.90 0.76 -30.82
C GLY A 186 -21.49 -0.05 -29.65
N ARG A 187 -21.73 -1.35 -29.83
CA ARG A 187 -22.17 -2.27 -28.77
C ARG A 187 -21.05 -2.66 -27.83
N THR A 188 -21.41 -3.05 -26.62
CA THR A 188 -20.47 -3.43 -25.56
C THR A 188 -20.32 -4.94 -25.47
N ASN A 189 -19.08 -5.41 -25.23
CA ASN A 189 -18.81 -6.83 -25.04
C ASN A 189 -19.43 -7.30 -23.70
N ILE A 190 -20.39 -8.24 -23.77
CA ILE A 190 -21.11 -8.72 -22.58
C ILE A 190 -20.20 -9.47 -21.59
N ARG A 191 -19.25 -10.25 -22.09
CA ARG A 191 -18.35 -11.05 -21.26
C ARG A 191 -17.39 -10.20 -20.45
N GLY A 192 -16.84 -9.15 -21.03
CA GLY A 192 -15.96 -8.23 -20.31
C GLY A 192 -16.69 -7.50 -19.20
N VAL A 193 -17.92 -7.05 -19.46
CA VAL A 193 -18.77 -6.44 -18.41
C VAL A 193 -19.14 -7.47 -17.34
N MET A 194 -19.54 -8.68 -17.73
CA MET A 194 -19.80 -9.78 -16.79
C MET A 194 -18.59 -10.08 -15.90
N THR A 195 -17.40 -10.24 -16.49
CA THR A 195 -16.16 -10.55 -15.78
C THR A 195 -15.80 -9.43 -14.80
N HIS A 196 -16.02 -8.17 -15.19
CA HIS A 196 -15.84 -7.00 -14.34
C HIS A 196 -16.80 -6.99 -13.14
N GLU A 197 -18.10 -7.18 -13.38
CA GLU A 197 -19.11 -7.20 -12.31
C GLU A 197 -18.93 -8.39 -11.37
N ILE A 198 -18.49 -9.54 -11.88
CA ILE A 198 -18.08 -10.66 -11.03
C ILE A 198 -16.96 -10.23 -10.08
N GLY A 199 -15.99 -9.43 -10.52
CA GLY A 199 -14.97 -8.90 -9.60
C GLY A 199 -15.56 -8.09 -8.44
N HIS A 200 -16.57 -7.26 -8.70
CA HIS A 200 -17.31 -6.56 -7.63
C HIS A 200 -18.03 -7.53 -6.69
N LEU A 201 -18.69 -8.56 -7.23
CA LEU A 201 -19.34 -9.60 -6.45
C LEU A 201 -18.34 -10.29 -5.52
N LEU A 202 -17.10 -10.44 -5.98
CA LEU A 202 -15.98 -11.02 -5.25
C LEU A 202 -15.29 -10.03 -4.29
N GLY A 203 -15.79 -8.82 -4.13
CA GLY A 203 -15.26 -7.85 -3.17
C GLY A 203 -14.13 -6.96 -3.73
N MET A 204 -13.86 -7.03 -5.03
CA MET A 204 -12.93 -6.15 -5.70
C MET A 204 -13.59 -4.79 -5.97
N GLY A 205 -12.86 -3.71 -5.72
CA GLY A 205 -13.25 -2.35 -6.05
C GLY A 205 -12.45 -1.82 -7.23
N HIS A 206 -12.83 -0.63 -7.73
CA HIS A 206 -12.09 -0.05 -8.85
C HIS A 206 -10.68 0.39 -8.43
N ALA A 207 -9.66 -0.05 -9.18
CA ALA A 207 -8.27 0.34 -8.95
C ALA A 207 -8.08 1.87 -9.07
N CYS A 208 -8.77 2.48 -10.04
CA CYS A 208 -8.93 3.93 -10.23
C CYS A 208 -10.22 4.20 -11.04
N GLU A 209 -10.70 5.45 -11.06
CA GLU A 209 -11.99 5.82 -11.68
C GLU A 209 -11.80 6.98 -12.66
N ASP A 210 -12.61 7.04 -13.73
CA ASP A 210 -12.56 8.13 -14.71
C ASP A 210 -12.75 9.51 -14.01
N PRO A 211 -11.82 10.46 -14.16
CA PRO A 211 -11.95 11.80 -13.57
C PRO A 211 -13.18 12.57 -14.06
N GLY A 212 -13.78 12.20 -15.20
CA GLY A 212 -15.05 12.73 -15.70
C GLY A 212 -16.29 12.22 -14.95
N LYS A 213 -16.17 11.15 -14.17
CA LYS A 213 -17.22 10.58 -13.31
C LYS A 213 -16.96 10.82 -11.80
N GLY A 214 -16.01 11.71 -11.47
CA GLY A 214 -15.66 12.04 -10.08
C GLY A 214 -14.46 11.27 -9.51
N GLY A 215 -13.79 10.47 -10.35
CA GLY A 215 -12.71 9.56 -9.97
C GLY A 215 -11.29 10.14 -9.95
N GLU A 216 -10.34 9.31 -9.50
CA GLU A 216 -8.90 9.60 -9.52
C GLU A 216 -8.28 9.26 -10.89
N PRO A 217 -7.55 10.18 -11.55
CA PRO A 217 -7.01 9.94 -12.89
C PRO A 217 -6.01 8.79 -12.93
N CYS A 218 -6.31 7.76 -13.73
CA CYS A 218 -5.43 6.63 -14.01
C CYS A 218 -4.23 7.06 -14.87
N THR A 219 -3.10 7.39 -14.24
CA THR A 219 -1.84 7.74 -14.95
C THR A 219 -0.83 6.61 -14.98
N ASP A 220 -1.06 5.56 -14.19
CA ASP A 220 -0.22 4.36 -14.16
C ASP A 220 -0.71 3.36 -15.23
N PRO A 221 0.17 2.92 -16.15
CA PRO A 221 -0.17 1.91 -17.15
C PRO A 221 -0.61 0.56 -16.58
N LYS A 222 -0.18 0.19 -15.37
CA LYS A 222 -0.62 -1.05 -14.70
C LYS A 222 -2.10 -0.95 -14.29
N LEU A 223 -2.45 0.12 -13.59
CA LEU A 223 -3.83 0.42 -13.21
C LEU A 223 -4.75 0.51 -14.43
N GLN A 224 -4.28 1.09 -15.54
CA GLN A 224 -5.07 1.17 -16.78
C GLN A 224 -5.41 -0.18 -17.39
N ASN A 225 -4.62 -1.22 -17.11
CA ASN A 225 -4.83 -2.55 -17.68
C ASN A 225 -5.62 -3.48 -16.76
N ALA A 226 -5.85 -3.12 -15.49
CA ALA A 226 -6.62 -3.90 -14.53
C ALA A 226 -8.07 -4.12 -15.05
N THR A 227 -8.66 -5.31 -14.86
CA THR A 227 -10.07 -5.56 -15.21
C THR A 227 -10.97 -4.82 -14.24
N MET A 228 -10.53 -4.70 -12.98
CA MET A 228 -11.12 -3.80 -11.99
C MET A 228 -10.73 -2.33 -12.20
N ASN A 229 -10.16 -1.94 -13.33
CA ASN A 229 -10.13 -0.56 -13.77
C ASN A 229 -11.16 -0.40 -14.90
N TRP A 230 -12.04 0.60 -14.79
CA TRP A 230 -13.02 0.84 -15.85
C TRP A 230 -12.95 2.26 -16.42
N SER A 231 -12.31 2.36 -17.58
CA SER A 231 -12.44 3.47 -18.52
C SER A 231 -12.11 2.99 -19.95
N GLU A 232 -12.85 2.02 -20.51
CA GLU A 232 -12.73 1.72 -21.94
C GLU A 232 -14.09 1.51 -22.63
N GLY A 233 -14.23 2.10 -23.82
CA GLY A 233 -15.48 2.26 -24.55
C GLY A 233 -15.95 1.01 -25.32
N PRO A 234 -16.97 1.17 -26.20
CA PRO A 234 -17.57 0.05 -26.90
C PRO A 234 -16.57 -0.68 -27.82
N CYS A 235 -16.84 -1.97 -28.08
CA CYS A 235 -16.06 -2.84 -28.98
C CYS A 235 -14.69 -3.31 -28.49
N ASN A 236 -14.40 -3.19 -27.20
CA ASN A 236 -13.16 -3.69 -26.63
C ASN A 236 -13.22 -5.20 -26.33
N ARG A 237 -12.12 -5.91 -26.59
CA ARG A 237 -11.92 -7.33 -26.20
C ARG A 237 -10.83 -7.52 -25.15
N GLY A 238 -10.15 -6.46 -24.74
CA GLY A 238 -8.99 -6.51 -23.85
C GLY A 238 -9.32 -6.80 -22.39
N ALA A 239 -10.60 -6.87 -22.01
CA ALA A 239 -11.06 -6.97 -20.62
C ALA A 239 -11.93 -8.22 -20.35
N ILE A 240 -11.82 -9.27 -21.18
CA ILE A 240 -12.55 -10.54 -20.99
C ILE A 240 -11.81 -11.54 -20.09
N ASP A 241 -10.50 -11.34 -19.92
CA ASP A 241 -9.64 -12.16 -19.08
C ASP A 241 -9.14 -11.25 -17.94
N ILE A 242 -8.97 -11.82 -16.75
CA ILE A 242 -8.32 -11.12 -15.63
C ILE A 242 -6.82 -11.01 -15.89
N ASN A 243 -6.19 -9.94 -15.41
CA ASN A 243 -4.74 -9.74 -15.53
C ASN A 243 -4.02 -9.97 -14.19
N GLU A 244 -2.70 -9.79 -14.20
CA GLU A 244 -1.82 -10.00 -13.05
C GLU A 244 -2.27 -9.21 -11.81
N ASP A 245 -2.67 -7.94 -11.97
CA ASP A 245 -3.07 -7.11 -10.83
C ASP A 245 -4.40 -7.60 -10.23
N ASP A 246 -5.35 -8.11 -11.03
CA ASP A 246 -6.60 -8.69 -10.51
C ASP A 246 -6.39 -10.04 -9.83
N ILE A 247 -5.49 -10.88 -10.38
CA ILE A 247 -5.12 -12.18 -9.80
C ILE A 247 -4.49 -11.98 -8.43
N GLU A 248 -3.49 -11.08 -8.36
CA GLU A 248 -2.88 -10.71 -7.09
C GLU A 248 -3.97 -10.16 -6.15
N GLY A 249 -4.85 -9.29 -6.68
CA GLY A 249 -6.12 -8.80 -6.12
C GLY A 249 -6.88 -9.78 -5.27
N PHE A 250 -7.37 -10.76 -6.01
CA PHE A 250 -8.18 -11.84 -5.54
C PHE A 250 -7.40 -12.76 -4.59
N THR A 251 -6.12 -12.98 -4.85
CA THR A 251 -5.23 -13.78 -3.99
C THR A 251 -5.02 -13.13 -2.62
N ALA A 252 -4.99 -11.80 -2.49
CA ALA A 252 -4.92 -11.17 -1.17
C ALA A 252 -6.22 -11.31 -0.36
N LEU A 253 -7.36 -11.41 -1.03
CA LEU A 253 -8.65 -11.62 -0.37
C LEU A 253 -8.88 -13.09 0.01
N TYR A 254 -8.53 -14.02 -0.88
CA TYR A 254 -8.97 -15.42 -0.79
C TYR A 254 -7.85 -16.46 -0.95
N GLY A 255 -6.62 -16.03 -1.21
CA GLY A 255 -5.44 -16.90 -1.27
C GLY A 255 -4.89 -17.27 0.11
N PRO A 256 -3.88 -18.16 0.19
CA PRO A 256 -3.23 -18.48 1.44
C PRO A 256 -2.56 -17.25 2.02
N PHE A 257 -3.13 -16.78 3.13
CA PHE A 257 -2.59 -15.66 3.87
C PHE A 257 -1.27 -16.02 4.53
N ALA A 258 -0.25 -15.20 4.36
CA ALA A 258 0.94 -15.21 5.20
C ALA A 258 1.36 -13.77 5.52
N THR A 259 2.10 -13.60 6.60
CA THR A 259 2.65 -12.33 7.05
C THR A 259 3.77 -12.63 8.04
N PHE A 260 4.19 -11.64 8.82
CA PHE A 260 5.11 -11.87 9.92
C PHE A 260 4.83 -11.02 11.16
N ALA A 261 5.17 -11.60 12.31
CA ALA A 261 5.20 -10.92 13.60
C ALA A 261 6.64 -10.87 14.11
N CYS A 262 7.00 -9.78 14.81
CA CYS A 262 8.32 -9.63 15.41
C CYS A 262 8.23 -9.26 16.89
N SER A 263 9.29 -9.52 17.65
CA SER A 263 9.45 -9.06 19.03
C SER A 263 9.50 -7.53 19.12
N HIS A 264 9.29 -6.97 20.32
CA HIS A 264 9.36 -5.54 20.62
C HIS A 264 8.38 -4.64 19.85
N GLN A 265 7.23 -5.19 19.44
CA GLN A 265 6.13 -4.38 18.92
C GLN A 265 5.63 -3.38 19.97
N VAL A 266 5.47 -2.13 19.53
CA VAL A 266 4.84 -1.05 20.29
C VAL A 266 3.50 -0.62 19.67
N SER A 267 3.31 -0.94 18.39
CA SER A 267 2.05 -0.88 17.63
C SER A 267 2.08 -1.91 16.49
N ASP A 268 0.97 -2.07 15.77
CA ASP A 268 0.83 -3.06 14.67
C ASP A 268 1.85 -2.84 13.53
N ASP A 269 2.30 -1.59 13.40
CA ASP A 269 3.14 -1.03 12.35
C ASP A 269 4.50 -0.53 12.87
N GLN A 270 4.84 -0.79 14.14
CA GLN A 270 6.13 -0.35 14.68
C GLN A 270 6.72 -1.27 15.74
N VAL A 271 8.02 -1.53 15.57
CA VAL A 271 8.92 -2.16 16.53
C VAL A 271 10.02 -1.17 16.89
N VAL A 272 10.34 -1.06 18.17
CA VAL A 272 11.36 -0.12 18.65
C VAL A 272 12.32 -0.84 19.60
N GLY A 273 13.62 -0.63 19.40
CA GLY A 273 14.68 -1.19 20.23
C GLY A 273 15.90 -0.29 20.38
N ILE A 274 16.83 -0.69 21.23
CA ILE A 274 18.09 0.03 21.50
C ILE A 274 19.24 -0.79 20.93
N VAL A 275 20.18 -0.17 20.22
CA VAL A 275 21.33 -0.88 19.62
C VAL A 275 22.36 -1.34 20.69
N PRO A 276 22.99 -2.52 20.54
CA PRO A 276 22.67 -3.55 19.54
C PRO A 276 21.29 -4.15 19.82
N PHE A 277 20.45 -4.18 18.79
CA PHE A 277 19.04 -4.52 18.92
C PHE A 277 18.74 -5.89 18.31
N ASP A 278 18.53 -6.88 19.17
CA ASP A 278 18.14 -8.24 18.76
C ASP A 278 16.63 -8.32 18.47
N LEU A 279 16.32 -8.57 17.20
CA LEU A 279 14.97 -8.74 16.70
C LEU A 279 14.72 -10.20 16.34
N ASN A 280 13.61 -10.75 16.82
CA ASN A 280 13.13 -12.08 16.46
C ASN A 280 11.83 -11.93 15.67
N CYS A 281 11.76 -12.51 14.48
CA CYS A 281 10.57 -12.49 13.63
C CYS A 281 10.14 -13.91 13.25
N VAL A 282 8.83 -14.12 13.08
CA VAL A 282 8.25 -15.40 12.67
C VAL A 282 7.26 -15.18 11.55
N VAL A 283 7.26 -16.08 10.56
CA VAL A 283 6.17 -16.18 9.58
C VAL A 283 4.90 -16.58 10.31
N VAL A 284 3.81 -15.86 10.02
CA VAL A 284 2.45 -16.15 10.49
C VAL A 284 1.61 -16.45 9.26
N SER A 285 0.88 -17.55 9.26
CA SER A 285 0.03 -17.96 8.14
C SER A 285 -1.05 -18.89 8.64
N ASP A 286 -2.24 -18.81 8.05
CA ASP A 286 -3.32 -19.78 8.30
C ASP A 286 -3.01 -21.15 7.65
N TYR A 287 -2.09 -21.18 6.69
CA TYR A 287 -1.63 -22.36 5.97
C TYR A 287 -0.16 -22.66 6.28
N LEU A 288 0.28 -22.46 7.52
CA LEU A 288 1.69 -22.59 7.91
C LEU A 288 2.27 -23.99 7.62
N ASN A 289 1.44 -25.04 7.61
CA ASN A 289 1.84 -26.41 7.25
C ASN A 289 2.13 -26.61 5.75
N GLU A 290 1.70 -25.68 4.91
CA GLU A 290 1.89 -25.70 3.45
C GLU A 290 3.03 -24.76 3.03
N VAL A 291 3.54 -23.94 3.96
CA VAL A 291 4.72 -23.10 3.75
C VAL A 291 5.96 -23.98 3.63
N THR A 292 6.65 -23.85 2.49
CA THR A 292 7.85 -24.61 2.14
C THR A 292 9.13 -23.78 2.24
N GLY A 293 9.03 -22.45 2.29
CA GLY A 293 10.18 -21.57 2.37
C GLY A 293 9.86 -20.16 2.86
N ALA A 294 10.89 -19.48 3.36
CA ALA A 294 10.88 -18.06 3.63
C ALA A 294 12.24 -17.47 3.21
N SER A 295 12.27 -16.20 2.81
CA SER A 295 13.49 -15.45 2.56
C SER A 295 13.34 -14.03 3.08
N TRP A 296 14.07 -13.73 4.15
CA TRP A 296 14.05 -12.47 4.87
C TRP A 296 15.11 -11.50 4.38
N ASN A 297 14.75 -10.22 4.38
CA ASN A 297 15.66 -9.09 4.27
C ASN A 297 15.33 -8.10 5.39
N PHE A 298 16.32 -7.82 6.25
CA PHE A 298 16.15 -6.94 7.41
C PHE A 298 16.39 -5.45 7.10
N GLY A 299 16.70 -5.11 5.84
CA GLY A 299 16.82 -3.72 5.39
C GLY A 299 18.18 -3.07 5.66
N ASP A 300 19.10 -3.77 6.33
CA ASP A 300 20.51 -3.37 6.56
C ASP A 300 21.53 -4.27 5.83
N GLY A 301 21.03 -5.21 5.02
CA GLY A 301 21.82 -6.23 4.34
C GLY A 301 21.82 -7.60 5.03
N GLY A 302 21.27 -7.72 6.24
CA GLY A 302 21.01 -9.00 6.89
C GLY A 302 19.89 -9.78 6.20
N THR A 303 20.06 -11.11 6.12
CA THR A 303 19.10 -12.03 5.50
C THR A 303 18.95 -13.32 6.31
N SER A 304 17.86 -14.04 6.09
CA SER A 304 17.63 -15.38 6.66
C SER A 304 16.69 -16.18 5.77
N ASP A 305 16.79 -17.51 5.78
CA ASP A 305 15.85 -18.40 5.08
C ASP A 305 15.00 -19.26 6.05
N GLN A 306 15.01 -18.92 7.33
CA GLN A 306 14.27 -19.63 8.38
C GLN A 306 12.86 -19.07 8.54
N LEU A 307 11.86 -19.91 8.81
CA LEU A 307 10.50 -19.43 9.15
C LEU A 307 10.47 -18.59 10.43
N ALA A 308 11.35 -18.91 11.39
CA ALA A 308 11.65 -18.09 12.55
C ALA A 308 13.07 -17.57 12.42
N ALA A 309 13.22 -16.27 12.22
CA ALA A 309 14.49 -15.61 11.95
C ALA A 309 14.88 -14.66 13.09
N THR A 310 16.18 -14.57 13.34
CA THR A 310 16.77 -13.64 14.32
C THR A 310 17.77 -12.74 13.64
N HIS A 311 17.76 -11.45 13.95
CA HIS A 311 18.68 -10.45 13.39
C HIS A 311 19.06 -9.39 14.42
N THR A 312 20.29 -8.90 14.36
CA THR A 312 20.79 -7.87 15.29
C THR A 312 21.12 -6.60 14.52
N TYR A 313 20.50 -5.47 14.89
CA TYR A 313 20.86 -4.17 14.35
C TYR A 313 21.91 -3.50 15.24
N ASP A 314 23.13 -3.36 14.72
CA ASP A 314 24.24 -2.71 15.43
C ASP A 314 24.27 -1.18 15.25
N THR A 315 23.64 -0.68 14.20
CA THR A 315 23.66 0.75 13.85
C THR A 315 22.28 1.36 14.10
N PRO A 316 22.19 2.58 14.65
CA PRO A 316 20.92 3.27 14.75
C PRO A 316 20.32 3.53 13.35
N GLY A 317 19.04 3.25 13.18
CA GLY A 317 18.39 3.34 11.88
C GLY A 317 16.90 3.06 11.92
N ASN A 318 16.21 3.49 10.87
CA ASN A 318 14.88 3.01 10.55
C ASN A 318 15.01 2.00 9.40
N TYR A 319 14.57 0.77 9.64
CA TYR A 319 14.74 -0.35 8.72
C TYR A 319 13.40 -0.84 8.20
N THR A 320 13.41 -1.27 6.95
CA THR A 320 12.26 -1.93 6.31
C THR A 320 12.54 -3.42 6.29
N ILE A 321 11.65 -4.20 6.91
CA ILE A 321 11.73 -5.66 6.87
C ILE A 321 10.85 -6.18 5.74
N GLN A 322 11.38 -7.20 5.07
CA GLN A 322 10.71 -7.93 4.01
C GLN A 322 10.88 -9.43 4.25
N VAL A 323 9.85 -10.21 4.00
CA VAL A 323 9.91 -11.67 3.91
C VAL A 323 9.17 -12.14 2.67
N THR A 324 9.85 -12.91 1.83
CA THR A 324 9.20 -13.65 0.76
C THR A 324 8.87 -15.05 1.29
N VAL A 325 7.60 -15.42 1.35
CA VAL A 325 7.15 -16.73 1.82
C VAL A 325 6.71 -17.54 0.61
N SER A 326 7.11 -18.80 0.55
CA SER A 326 6.66 -19.74 -0.48
C SER A 326 5.99 -20.95 0.15
N GLY A 327 5.00 -21.49 -0.54
CA GLY A 327 4.31 -22.72 -0.14
C GLY A 327 4.00 -23.62 -1.31
N ASP A 328 3.68 -24.87 -1.00
CA ASP A 328 3.32 -25.90 -1.97
C ASP A 328 1.90 -26.36 -1.66
N ARG A 329 0.93 -25.53 -2.08
CA ARG A 329 -0.49 -25.83 -2.01
C ARG A 329 -0.93 -26.26 -3.40
N ALA A 330 -1.55 -27.44 -3.50
CA ALA A 330 -1.94 -28.02 -4.79
C ALA A 330 -2.89 -27.12 -5.61
N ALA A 331 -3.76 -26.36 -4.94
CA ALA A 331 -4.65 -25.36 -5.56
C ALA A 331 -3.89 -24.19 -6.21
N CYS A 332 -2.63 -23.96 -5.83
CA CYS A 332 -1.76 -22.94 -6.42
C CYS A 332 -0.95 -23.49 -7.62
N GLY A 333 -1.26 -24.70 -8.08
CA GLY A 333 -0.56 -25.34 -9.20
C GLY A 333 0.77 -26.00 -8.80
N PRO A 334 1.47 -26.63 -9.77
CA PRO A 334 2.68 -27.41 -9.52
C PRO A 334 3.89 -26.60 -9.08
N ASP A 335 3.86 -25.28 -9.31
CA ASP A 335 4.91 -24.35 -8.90
C ASP A 335 4.65 -23.74 -7.51
N GLY A 336 3.51 -24.06 -6.89
CA GLY A 336 3.11 -23.57 -5.57
C GLY A 336 2.80 -22.07 -5.58
N TRP A 337 3.01 -21.41 -4.44
CA TRP A 337 2.79 -19.97 -4.30
C TRP A 337 4.00 -19.29 -3.70
N GLN A 338 4.16 -18.00 -4.02
CA GLN A 338 5.19 -17.17 -3.43
C GLN A 338 4.69 -15.73 -3.31
N ASN A 339 4.65 -15.22 -2.08
CA ASN A 339 4.23 -13.85 -1.79
C ASN A 339 5.31 -13.09 -1.04
N ASN A 340 5.37 -11.78 -1.29
CA ASN A 340 6.37 -10.90 -0.70
C ASN A 340 5.71 -9.92 0.27
N TYR A 341 5.98 -10.11 1.56
CA TYR A 341 5.42 -9.31 2.64
C TYR A 341 6.44 -8.31 3.15
N ARG A 342 6.08 -7.02 3.16
CA ARG A 342 7.02 -5.92 3.49
C ARG A 342 6.39 -4.92 4.45
N LYS A 343 7.11 -4.57 5.52
CA LYS A 343 6.73 -3.48 6.45
C LYS A 343 7.79 -2.37 6.44
N VAL A 344 7.44 -1.18 5.94
CA VAL A 344 8.35 -0.05 5.68
C VAL A 344 8.60 0.77 6.93
N GLY A 345 9.88 1.07 7.22
CA GLY A 345 10.25 1.86 8.42
C GLY A 345 9.76 1.22 9.73
N TYR A 346 9.45 -0.08 9.68
CA TYR A 346 8.80 -0.85 10.71
C TYR A 346 9.69 -1.01 11.94
N VAL A 347 11.00 -1.13 11.74
CA VAL A 347 11.96 -1.26 12.83
C VAL A 347 12.69 0.05 13.05
N ARG A 348 12.60 0.57 14.25
CA ARG A 348 13.40 1.68 14.73
C ARG A 348 14.43 1.18 15.75
N ALA A 349 15.69 1.13 15.34
CA ALA A 349 16.81 0.85 16.23
C ALA A 349 17.42 2.18 16.70
N CYS A 350 17.32 2.48 17.98
CA CYS A 350 17.81 3.74 18.56
C CYS A 350 19.18 3.56 19.20
N GLY A 351 20.09 4.50 18.91
CA GLY A 351 21.30 4.72 19.69
C GLY A 351 21.14 5.92 20.62
N VAL A 352 22.11 6.10 21.52
CA VAL A 352 22.23 7.34 22.28
C VAL A 352 22.31 8.51 21.27
N PRO A 353 21.51 9.58 21.43
CA PRO A 353 21.53 10.70 20.50
C PRO A 353 22.93 11.29 20.34
N ASP A 354 23.35 11.54 19.10
CA ASP A 354 24.62 12.21 18.80
C ASP A 354 24.40 13.72 18.79
N ALA A 355 24.55 14.33 19.97
CA ALA A 355 24.29 15.74 20.20
C ALA A 355 25.41 16.60 19.62
N GLU A 356 25.05 17.59 18.81
CA GLU A 356 25.97 18.58 18.24
C GLU A 356 25.26 19.92 18.03
N PHE A 357 25.96 21.04 18.28
CA PHE A 357 25.42 22.36 17.99
C PHE A 357 26.54 23.37 17.73
N VAL A 358 26.19 24.45 17.03
CA VAL A 358 27.06 25.61 16.82
C VAL A 358 26.41 26.88 17.37
N VAL A 359 27.25 27.87 17.68
CA VAL A 359 26.84 29.12 18.32
C VAL A 359 27.02 30.27 17.35
N THR A 360 25.96 31.06 17.14
CA THR A 360 25.99 32.25 16.27
C THR A 360 25.56 33.49 17.02
N GLN A 361 26.38 34.54 17.02
CA GLN A 361 25.97 35.84 17.56
C GLN A 361 24.97 36.52 16.62
N LEU A 362 23.86 37.03 17.16
CA LEU A 362 22.85 37.79 16.40
C LEU A 362 23.07 39.30 16.55
N ASP A 363 22.74 39.85 17.71
CA ASP A 363 22.92 41.26 18.04
C ASP A 363 23.15 41.45 19.54
N GLY A 364 23.97 42.43 19.92
CA GLY A 364 24.30 42.68 21.32
C GLY A 364 24.78 41.42 22.04
N LEU A 365 24.03 41.00 23.06
CA LEU A 365 24.28 39.81 23.88
C LEU A 365 23.38 38.61 23.50
N GLN A 366 22.70 38.66 22.36
CA GLN A 366 21.85 37.57 21.87
C GLN A 366 22.64 36.62 20.98
N TYR A 367 22.60 35.33 21.32
CA TYR A 367 23.27 34.27 20.56
C TYR A 367 22.28 33.14 20.28
N GLN A 368 22.27 32.68 19.03
CA GLN A 368 21.49 31.52 18.59
C GLN A 368 22.29 30.25 18.76
N MET A 369 21.69 29.25 19.41
CA MET A 369 22.21 27.88 19.46
C MET A 369 21.58 27.10 18.32
N LEU A 370 22.37 26.76 17.29
CA LEU A 370 21.91 26.01 16.12
C LEU A 370 22.22 24.53 16.34
N ASN A 371 21.18 23.72 16.46
CA ASN A 371 21.29 22.29 16.71
C ASN A 371 21.64 21.55 15.41
N GLU A 372 22.83 20.96 15.36
CA GLU A 372 23.35 20.20 14.22
C GLU A 372 23.36 18.69 14.49
N SER A 373 22.71 18.25 15.56
CA SER A 373 22.66 16.83 15.96
C SER A 373 22.12 15.94 14.86
N ASN A 374 22.62 14.70 14.80
CA ASN A 374 22.12 13.73 13.85
C ASN A 374 20.69 13.27 14.22
N VAL A 375 19.71 13.72 13.43
CA VAL A 375 18.29 13.35 13.56
C VAL A 375 17.82 12.36 12.49
N SER A 376 18.73 11.67 11.81
CA SER A 376 18.39 10.76 10.71
C SER A 376 17.48 9.61 11.16
N VAL A 377 17.53 9.24 12.44
CA VAL A 377 16.65 8.24 13.03
C VAL A 377 15.51 8.95 13.77
N TYR A 378 14.50 9.37 12.99
CA TYR A 378 13.32 10.05 13.52
C TYR A 378 12.63 9.20 14.60
N GLY A 379 12.22 9.83 15.70
CA GLY A 379 11.50 9.20 16.82
C GLY A 379 12.37 8.56 17.90
N CYS A 380 13.71 8.64 17.79
CA CYS A 380 14.61 8.20 18.87
C CYS A 380 14.91 9.29 19.92
N ILE A 381 14.75 10.57 19.57
CA ILE A 381 14.91 11.71 20.48
C ILE A 381 13.54 12.11 21.02
N SER A 382 13.43 12.23 22.33
CA SER A 382 12.19 12.55 23.04
C SER A 382 12.28 13.78 23.95
N ASP A 383 13.50 14.22 24.29
CA ASP A 383 13.69 15.42 25.12
C ASP A 383 14.91 16.21 24.63
N ILE A 384 14.84 17.54 24.77
CA ILE A 384 15.97 18.44 24.55
C ILE A 384 16.02 19.46 25.69
N GLN A 385 17.21 19.68 26.22
CA GLN A 385 17.46 20.65 27.27
C GLN A 385 18.77 21.40 27.02
N TRP A 386 18.77 22.69 27.34
CA TRP A 386 19.96 23.53 27.35
C TRP A 386 20.20 24.11 28.73
N ASP A 387 21.39 23.88 29.27
CA ASP A 387 21.85 24.45 30.54
C ASP A 387 22.98 25.44 30.28
N VAL A 388 22.90 26.62 30.90
CA VAL A 388 23.85 27.72 30.69
C VAL A 388 24.60 28.00 31.99
N TYR A 389 25.93 28.04 31.91
CA TYR A 389 26.81 28.29 33.04
C TYR A 389 27.68 29.53 32.78
N ALA A 390 27.91 30.34 33.81
CA ALA A 390 28.88 31.41 33.76
C ALA A 390 30.31 30.85 33.92
N GLY A 391 31.24 31.32 33.09
CA GLY A 391 32.60 30.84 33.02
C GLY A 391 32.77 29.54 32.23
N GLU A 392 33.97 28.97 32.28
CA GLU A 392 34.31 27.73 31.56
C GLU A 392 33.75 26.46 32.23
N SER A 393 33.42 26.53 33.52
CA SER A 393 33.05 25.38 34.35
C SER A 393 31.54 25.10 34.32
N THR A 394 31.17 23.83 34.21
CA THR A 394 29.79 23.34 34.40
C THR A 394 29.54 22.83 35.83
N ASN A 395 30.51 22.95 36.73
CA ASN A 395 30.34 22.62 38.15
C ASN A 395 29.64 23.79 38.84
N GLY A 396 28.32 23.73 38.96
CA GLY A 396 27.51 24.76 39.60
C GLY A 396 26.04 24.66 39.22
N THR A 397 25.26 25.64 39.65
CA THR A 397 23.88 25.81 39.19
C THR A 397 23.88 26.60 37.89
N PRO A 398 23.10 26.19 36.87
CA PRO A 398 22.87 27.01 35.69
C PRO A 398 22.41 28.42 36.07
N ILE A 399 22.80 29.43 35.29
CA ILE A 399 22.47 30.83 35.56
C ILE A 399 21.03 31.20 35.21
N MET A 400 20.33 30.30 34.53
CA MET A 400 18.95 30.44 34.10
C MET A 400 18.27 29.08 34.13
N ASP A 401 16.94 29.08 34.12
CA ASP A 401 16.18 27.83 34.06
C ASP A 401 16.50 27.05 32.77
N PRO A 402 16.48 25.71 32.81
CA PRO A 402 16.79 24.90 31.65
C PRO A 402 15.84 25.20 30.49
N ILE A 403 16.42 25.43 29.32
CA ILE A 403 15.66 25.82 28.12
C ILE A 403 15.27 24.55 27.36
N LYS A 404 13.98 24.39 27.02
CA LYS A 404 13.47 23.27 26.23
C LYS A 404 13.01 23.76 24.85
N ALA A 405 13.96 23.98 23.95
CA ALA A 405 13.70 24.44 22.59
C ALA A 405 14.68 23.77 21.63
N TRP A 406 14.28 23.58 20.37
CA TRP A 406 15.14 22.95 19.36
C TRP A 406 16.40 23.78 19.07
N GLU A 407 16.22 25.09 18.89
CA GLU A 407 17.27 26.05 18.57
C GLU A 407 17.02 27.36 19.33
N PRO A 408 17.35 27.44 20.62
CA PRO A 408 17.06 28.62 21.42
C PRO A 408 17.93 29.82 21.01
N ILE A 409 17.34 31.00 21.08
CA ILE A 409 18.08 32.27 21.16
C ILE A 409 18.22 32.59 22.64
N ILE A 410 19.46 32.76 23.10
CA ILE A 410 19.80 33.06 24.49
C ILE A 410 20.24 34.52 24.56
N ASP A 411 19.59 35.30 25.42
CA ASP A 411 20.00 36.67 25.77
C ASP A 411 20.85 36.63 27.04
N PHE A 412 22.16 36.84 26.89
CA PHE A 412 23.09 36.76 28.02
C PHE A 412 23.02 38.03 28.87
N PRO A 413 23.06 37.93 30.22
CA PRO A 413 22.85 39.06 31.10
C PRO A 413 23.97 40.11 31.01
N GLU A 414 25.20 39.67 30.77
CA GLU A 414 26.37 40.53 30.64
C GLU A 414 27.42 39.93 29.70
N ALA A 415 28.44 40.72 29.37
CA ALA A 415 29.58 40.22 28.60
C ALA A 415 30.50 39.38 29.49
N GLY A 416 31.02 38.28 28.96
CA GLY A 416 31.92 37.38 29.66
C GLY A 416 31.95 35.98 29.03
N THR A 417 32.74 35.09 29.63
CA THR A 417 32.81 33.68 29.22
C THR A 417 31.59 32.91 29.70
N TYR A 418 31.00 32.09 28.84
CA TYR A 418 29.92 31.16 29.19
C TYR A 418 30.17 29.77 28.62
N THR A 419 29.68 28.75 29.32
CA THR A 419 29.60 27.38 28.82
C THR A 419 28.12 26.99 28.71
N VAL A 420 27.71 26.61 27.50
CA VAL A 420 26.36 26.07 27.21
C VAL A 420 26.47 24.56 27.02
N VAL A 421 25.56 23.82 27.63
CA VAL A 421 25.44 22.35 27.51
C VAL A 421 24.08 22.02 26.91
N MET A 422 24.07 21.32 25.80
CA MET A 422 22.87 20.70 25.23
C MET A 422 22.80 19.24 25.68
N SER A 423 21.63 18.78 26.10
CA SER A 423 21.31 17.38 26.38
C SER A 423 20.15 16.92 25.51
N LEU A 424 20.33 15.84 24.76
CA LEU A 424 19.30 15.18 23.96
C LEU A 424 18.97 13.83 24.59
N GLY A 425 17.75 13.71 25.14
CA GLY A 425 17.24 12.49 25.74
C GLY A 425 16.49 11.63 24.73
N GLY A 426 16.64 10.32 24.85
CA GLY A 426 15.93 9.32 24.06
C GLY A 426 15.81 7.99 24.80
N ILE A 427 15.16 7.02 24.17
CA ILE A 427 14.96 5.69 24.77
C ILE A 427 16.29 4.96 25.06
N ALA A 428 17.34 5.28 24.29
CA ALA A 428 18.67 4.70 24.43
C ALA A 428 19.53 5.43 25.49
N GLY A 429 19.00 6.50 26.10
CA GLY A 429 19.72 7.36 27.04
C GLY A 429 19.86 8.79 26.53
N THR A 430 20.74 9.56 27.18
CA THR A 430 20.95 10.99 26.89
C THR A 430 22.34 11.22 26.32
N GLY A 431 22.41 11.82 25.13
CA GLY A 431 23.64 12.38 24.57
C GLY A 431 23.77 13.86 24.92
N GLY A 432 24.99 14.39 24.91
CA GLY A 432 25.19 15.80 25.23
C GLY A 432 26.36 16.44 24.48
N ALA A 433 26.20 17.72 24.18
CA ALA A 433 27.20 18.57 23.56
C ALA A 433 27.46 19.78 24.46
N LYS A 434 28.65 20.37 24.35
CA LYS A 434 28.97 21.62 25.06
C LYS A 434 29.82 22.56 24.22
N ALA A 435 29.61 23.86 24.42
CA ALA A 435 30.41 24.92 23.82
C ALA A 435 30.75 25.97 24.89
N THR A 436 32.02 26.40 24.90
CA THR A 436 32.51 27.49 25.75
C THR A 436 32.96 28.64 24.86
N PHE A 437 32.43 29.84 25.07
CA PHE A 437 32.71 31.00 24.22
C PHE A 437 32.59 32.31 24.98
N GLU A 438 33.20 33.36 24.43
CA GLU A 438 33.08 34.73 24.94
C GLU A 438 31.82 35.38 24.37
N VAL A 439 30.96 35.86 25.26
CA VAL A 439 29.83 36.73 24.93
C VAL A 439 30.31 38.17 25.04
N SER A 440 30.27 38.89 23.94
CA SER A 440 30.55 40.33 23.91
C SER A 440 29.42 41.07 23.21
N ARG A 441 29.23 42.35 23.50
CA ARG A 441 28.29 43.19 22.74
C ARG A 441 28.87 43.37 21.35
N SER A 442 28.16 42.92 20.32
CA SER A 442 28.48 43.32 18.94
C SER A 442 28.47 44.84 18.88
N GLY A 443 29.67 45.43 18.75
CA GLY A 443 29.84 46.86 18.57
C GLY A 443 29.70 47.18 17.09
N SER A 444 28.90 48.18 16.79
CA SER A 444 28.97 48.99 15.57
C SER A 444 30.31 49.76 15.44
N ASP A 445 31.44 49.18 15.87
CA ASP A 445 32.78 49.64 15.54
C ASP A 445 33.15 49.09 14.16
N ARG A 446 32.46 49.60 13.14
CA ARG A 446 33.19 49.91 11.92
C ARG A 446 34.11 51.07 12.28
N PRO A 447 35.44 50.94 12.20
CA PRO A 447 36.31 52.10 12.35
C PRO A 447 35.85 53.12 11.29
N ALA A 448 35.49 54.31 11.77
CA ALA A 448 35.29 55.46 10.91
C ALA A 448 36.44 55.51 9.91
N CYS A 449 36.13 55.77 8.63
CA CYS A 449 37.10 55.99 7.57
C CYS A 449 38.17 56.98 8.02
N ASN A 450 39.28 56.49 8.58
CA ASN A 450 40.47 57.29 8.76
C ASN A 450 41.29 57.14 7.49
N THR A 451 41.15 58.13 6.61
CA THR A 451 42.02 58.30 5.45
C THR A 451 43.39 58.75 5.96
N GLY A 452 44.19 57.79 6.40
CA GLY A 452 45.54 58.02 6.90
C GLY A 452 46.40 56.78 6.71
N ALA A 453 46.94 56.62 5.51
CA ALA A 453 48.04 55.67 5.26
C ALA A 453 49.21 55.96 6.22
N PRO A 454 49.93 54.92 6.68
CA PRO A 454 51.19 54.65 6.02
C PRO A 454 51.48 53.16 5.79
N ALA A 455 52.48 52.96 4.94
CA ALA A 455 52.91 51.71 4.32
C ALA A 455 53.73 50.78 5.25
N GLY A 456 53.75 49.48 4.89
CA GLY A 456 54.97 48.65 4.97
C GLY A 456 54.89 47.31 5.71
N GLY A 457 54.98 46.20 4.93
CA GLY A 457 55.62 44.90 5.28
C GLY A 457 54.86 43.93 6.22
N ALA A 458 54.30 42.80 5.74
CA ALA A 458 54.94 41.48 5.51
C ALA A 458 55.41 40.79 6.82
N LEU A 459 55.07 39.56 7.26
CA LEU A 459 54.73 38.26 6.62
C LEU A 459 54.08 37.25 7.63
N GLY A 460 53.22 36.34 7.10
CA GLY A 460 53.16 34.88 7.42
C GLY A 460 52.14 34.40 8.47
N LEU A 461 51.37 33.30 8.32
CA LEU A 461 51.53 32.06 7.56
C LEU A 461 50.17 31.33 7.35
N LEU A 462 49.98 30.78 6.14
CA LEU A 462 49.42 29.46 5.77
C LEU A 462 48.03 28.96 6.26
N VAL A 463 47.07 28.94 5.32
CA VAL A 463 45.96 27.96 5.24
C VAL A 463 46.12 27.18 3.94
N LEU A 464 46.26 25.85 4.02
CA LEU A 464 46.14 24.94 2.86
C LEU A 464 44.65 24.64 2.64
N GLY A 465 44.08 25.17 1.56
CA GLY A 465 42.79 24.75 1.03
C GLY A 465 42.94 23.65 -0.02
N GLY A 466 42.39 22.47 0.26
CA GLY A 466 42.12 21.44 -0.75
C GLY A 466 40.71 21.66 -1.32
N LEU A 467 40.62 21.85 -2.63
CA LEU A 467 39.36 21.96 -3.37
C LEU A 467 38.52 20.68 -3.21
N LEU A 468 37.23 20.85 -2.88
CA LEU A 468 36.20 19.85 -3.17
C LEU A 468 35.04 20.51 -3.92
N THR A 469 34.85 19.98 -5.12
CA THR A 469 33.87 20.33 -6.14
C THR A 469 32.43 20.16 -5.64
N ILE A 470 31.63 21.20 -5.82
CA ILE A 470 30.17 21.18 -5.68
C ILE A 470 29.59 20.25 -6.75
N ARG A 471 28.95 19.16 -6.33
CA ARG A 471 28.08 18.33 -7.18
C ARG A 471 26.64 18.54 -6.69
N ARG A 472 25.86 19.35 -7.43
CA ARG A 472 24.40 19.41 -7.28
C ARG A 472 23.83 18.01 -7.53
N ARG A 473 23.03 17.49 -6.61
CA ARG A 473 22.14 16.35 -6.86
C ARG A 473 20.71 16.88 -7.02
N ARG A 474 20.10 16.43 -8.12
CA ARG A 474 18.65 16.19 -8.21
C ARG A 474 18.32 15.00 -7.31
#